data_AF-A0A081DD76-F1
#
_entry.id   AF-A0A081DD76-F1
#
_cell.length_a   1.000
_cell.length_b   1.000
_cell.length_c   1.000
_cell.angle_alpha   90.00
_cell.angle_beta   90.00
_cell.angle_gamma   90.00
#
_symmetry.space_group_name_H-M   'P 1'
#
loop_
_entity.id
_entity.type
_entity.pdbx_description
1 polymer ?
#
loop_
_entity_poly.entity_id
_entity_poly.type
_entity_poly.pdbx_seq_one_letter_code
_entity_poly.pdbx_strand_id
1 'polypeptide(L)'
;MYDRTVTINGVSKAFAMTGWRVGYIGAPAWIARACNKMQGQITSGTNCIAQRAVITALEAPVSKIQYMVDAFHKRRDLILELLSKIDGFVTDIPEGAFYVFPDISSFFGKTIKGHKIENATDFSLLLLEEALVATVTGDAFGAPNCIRLSYAASEDQITEAIKRIEKVLS
;
A
#
# COMPACT_ATOMS: atom_id res chain seq x y z
N MET A 1 -23.99 6.00 -16.73
CA MET A 1 -22.86 5.54 -15.89
C MET A 1 -23.26 4.35 -15.02
N TYR A 2 -24.29 4.48 -14.17
CA TYR A 2 -24.75 3.40 -13.26
C TYR A 2 -24.82 1.99 -13.88
N ASP A 3 -25.50 1.83 -15.01
CA ASP A 3 -25.67 0.52 -15.68
C ASP A 3 -24.39 -0.05 -16.32
N ARG A 4 -23.27 0.66 -16.22
CA ARG A 4 -21.96 0.30 -16.78
C ARG A 4 -20.84 0.40 -15.75
N THR A 5 -21.18 0.53 -14.46
CA THR A 5 -20.19 0.66 -13.37
C THR A 5 -20.29 -0.55 -12.44
N VAL A 6 -19.15 -1.16 -12.14
CA VAL A 6 -18.99 -2.16 -11.08
C VAL A 6 -18.19 -1.50 -9.95
N THR A 7 -18.86 -1.20 -8.85
CA THR A 7 -18.22 -0.67 -7.64
C THR A 7 -17.68 -1.83 -6.82
N ILE A 8 -16.36 -1.88 -6.63
CA ILE A 8 -15.70 -2.90 -5.81
C ILE A 8 -15.22 -2.24 -4.51
N ASN A 9 -15.56 -2.82 -3.37
CA ASN A 9 -15.09 -2.34 -2.07
C ASN A 9 -14.95 -3.51 -1.08
N GLY A 10 -14.50 -3.23 0.14
CA GLY A 10 -14.31 -4.23 1.17
C GLY A 10 -13.91 -3.64 2.51
N VAL A 11 -13.78 -4.52 3.51
CA VAL A 11 -13.52 -4.11 4.90
C VAL A 11 -12.04 -4.22 5.29
N SER A 12 -11.19 -4.76 4.42
CA SER A 12 -9.80 -5.07 4.76
C SER A 12 -8.97 -3.85 5.16
N LYS A 13 -9.24 -2.69 4.56
CA LYS A 13 -8.44 -1.47 4.80
C LYS A 13 -9.10 -0.56 5.83
N ALA A 14 -10.37 -0.21 5.63
CA ALA A 14 -11.10 0.71 6.51
C ALA A 14 -11.23 0.20 7.96
N PHE A 15 -11.37 -1.12 8.15
CA PHE A 15 -11.61 -1.74 9.46
C PHE A 15 -10.46 -2.63 9.94
N ALA A 16 -9.28 -2.56 9.31
CA ALA A 16 -8.13 -3.42 9.61
C ALA A 16 -8.44 -4.93 9.54
N MET A 17 -9.38 -5.35 8.68
CA MET A 17 -9.84 -6.73 8.55
C MET A 17 -9.15 -7.51 7.42
N THR A 18 -7.84 -7.33 7.20
CA THR A 18 -7.11 -7.95 6.08
C THR A 18 -7.20 -9.49 6.10
N GLY A 19 -7.08 -10.10 7.27
CA GLY A 19 -7.17 -11.56 7.47
C GLY A 19 -8.57 -12.17 7.36
N TRP A 20 -9.63 -11.35 7.34
CA TRP A 20 -11.02 -11.82 7.35
C TRP A 20 -11.56 -12.15 5.95
N ARG A 21 -10.87 -11.67 4.91
CA ARG A 21 -11.09 -12.04 3.50
C ARG A 21 -12.51 -11.74 2.98
N VAL A 22 -13.04 -10.53 3.26
CA VAL A 22 -14.35 -10.09 2.76
C VAL A 22 -14.23 -8.84 1.90
N GLY A 23 -14.72 -8.96 0.67
CA GLY A 23 -14.98 -7.86 -0.27
C GLY A 23 -16.38 -8.01 -0.86
N TYR A 24 -16.88 -6.96 -1.49
CA TYR A 24 -18.22 -6.95 -2.10
C TYR A 24 -18.23 -6.09 -3.36
N ILE A 25 -19.22 -6.35 -4.21
CA ILE A 25 -19.47 -5.57 -5.42
C ILE A 25 -20.88 -4.97 -5.40
N GLY A 26 -21.02 -3.75 -5.88
CA GLY A 26 -22.28 -3.17 -6.35
C GLY A 26 -22.23 -3.07 -7.88
N ALA A 27 -23.14 -3.75 -8.58
CA ALA A 27 -23.08 -3.86 -10.04
C ALA A 27 -24.48 -3.99 -10.66
N PRO A 28 -24.64 -3.72 -11.97
CA PRO A 28 -25.83 -4.08 -12.72
C PRO A 28 -26.22 -5.54 -12.48
N ALA A 29 -27.51 -5.79 -12.31
CA ALA A 29 -27.99 -7.09 -11.84
C ALA A 29 -27.55 -8.27 -12.72
N TRP A 30 -27.39 -8.06 -14.03
CA TRP A 30 -26.91 -9.08 -14.95
C TRP A 30 -25.43 -9.45 -14.71
N ILE A 31 -24.58 -8.48 -14.35
CA ILE A 31 -23.18 -8.71 -13.96
C ILE A 31 -23.14 -9.40 -12.60
N ALA A 32 -23.86 -8.88 -11.60
CA ALA A 32 -23.87 -9.45 -10.25
C ALA A 32 -24.31 -10.93 -10.25
N ARG A 33 -25.33 -11.29 -11.04
CA ARG A 33 -25.75 -12.69 -11.21
C ARG A 33 -24.69 -13.54 -11.91
N ALA A 34 -24.01 -13.02 -12.91
CA ALA A 34 -22.91 -13.73 -13.58
C ALA A 34 -21.74 -13.99 -12.61
N CYS A 35 -21.34 -12.98 -11.82
CA CYS A 35 -20.34 -13.14 -10.76
C CYS A 35 -20.75 -14.18 -9.72
N ASN A 36 -22.01 -14.18 -9.27
CA ASN A 36 -22.52 -15.19 -8.33
C ASN A 36 -22.47 -16.61 -8.93
N LYS A 37 -22.86 -16.77 -10.20
CA LYS A 37 -22.74 -18.06 -10.91
C LYS A 37 -21.29 -18.56 -10.95
N MET A 38 -20.33 -17.69 -11.25
CA MET A 38 -18.90 -18.05 -11.23
C MET A 38 -18.43 -18.38 -9.81
N GLN A 39 -18.72 -17.54 -8.83
CA GLN A 39 -18.29 -17.73 -7.45
C GLN A 39 -18.80 -19.06 -6.86
N GLY A 40 -20.04 -19.42 -7.18
CA GLY A 40 -20.64 -20.70 -6.77
C GLY A 40 -19.88 -21.94 -7.26
N GLN A 41 -19.10 -21.83 -8.34
CA GLN A 41 -18.28 -22.93 -8.88
C GLN A 41 -16.80 -22.87 -8.46
N ILE A 42 -16.35 -21.76 -7.86
CA ILE A 42 -14.93 -21.56 -7.52
C ILE A 42 -14.72 -21.64 -6.00
N THR A 43 -15.53 -20.92 -5.23
CA THR A 43 -15.31 -20.79 -3.77
C THR A 43 -16.56 -21.01 -2.94
N SER A 44 -17.74 -21.21 -3.57
CA SER A 44 -19.03 -21.18 -2.88
C SER A 44 -19.27 -19.82 -2.19
N GLY A 45 -19.56 -19.81 -0.88
CA GLY A 45 -19.79 -18.60 -0.10
C GLY A 45 -18.56 -18.12 0.67
N THR A 46 -18.49 -16.82 0.94
CA THR A 46 -17.52 -16.24 1.88
C THR A 46 -17.71 -16.82 3.28
N ASN A 47 -16.63 -16.91 4.08
CA ASN A 47 -16.68 -17.37 5.47
C ASN A 47 -17.81 -16.69 6.28
N CYS A 48 -18.70 -17.49 6.88
CA CYS A 48 -19.88 -17.02 7.60
C CYS A 48 -19.56 -16.22 8.88
N ILE A 49 -18.48 -16.55 9.59
CA ILE A 49 -18.00 -15.80 10.76
C ILE A 49 -17.57 -14.40 10.32
N ALA A 50 -16.84 -14.31 9.20
CA ALA A 50 -16.41 -13.03 8.65
C ALA A 50 -17.59 -12.18 8.16
N GLN A 51 -18.60 -12.80 7.53
CA GLN A 51 -19.83 -12.10 7.14
C GLN A 51 -20.54 -11.46 8.34
N ARG A 52 -20.62 -12.16 9.49
CA ARG A 52 -21.19 -11.58 10.72
C ARG A 52 -20.39 -10.38 11.24
N ALA A 53 -19.05 -10.48 11.25
CA ALA A 53 -18.19 -9.37 11.66
C ALA A 53 -18.32 -8.15 10.73
N VAL A 54 -18.47 -8.37 9.43
CA VAL A 54 -18.64 -7.29 8.44
C VAL A 54 -19.95 -6.52 8.64
N ILE A 55 -21.04 -7.18 9.02
CA ILE A 55 -22.30 -6.49 9.32
C ILE A 55 -22.06 -5.44 10.43
N THR A 56 -21.46 -5.87 11.55
CA THR A 56 -21.13 -4.97 12.66
C THR A 56 -20.17 -3.85 12.22
N ALA A 57 -19.17 -4.15 11.40
CA ALA A 57 -18.24 -3.14 10.90
C ALA A 57 -18.94 -2.09 10.04
N LEU A 58 -19.84 -2.49 9.14
CA LEU A 58 -20.56 -1.57 8.24
C LEU A 58 -21.65 -0.76 8.94
N GLU A 59 -22.23 -1.28 10.02
CA GLU A 59 -23.21 -0.56 10.84
C GLU A 59 -22.57 0.38 11.87
N ALA A 60 -21.27 0.22 12.14
CA ALA A 60 -20.56 1.08 13.08
C ALA A 60 -20.39 2.51 12.53
N PRO A 61 -20.48 3.55 13.39
CA PRO A 61 -20.25 4.92 12.95
C PRO A 61 -18.78 5.14 12.58
N VAL A 62 -18.54 5.99 11.58
CA VAL A 62 -17.19 6.34 11.07
C VAL A 62 -16.26 6.84 12.19
N SER A 63 -16.79 7.47 13.23
CA SER A 63 -16.02 7.91 14.40
C SER A 63 -15.24 6.78 15.09
N LYS A 64 -15.66 5.52 14.93
CA LYS A 64 -14.94 4.34 15.45
C LYS A 64 -13.61 4.08 14.73
N ILE A 65 -13.45 4.56 13.50
CA ILE A 65 -12.23 4.38 12.71
C ILE A 65 -11.43 5.67 12.51
N GLN A 66 -11.94 6.81 12.99
CA GLN A 66 -11.31 8.12 12.79
C GLN A 66 -9.87 8.16 13.30
N TYR A 67 -9.62 7.56 14.47
CA TYR A 67 -8.25 7.50 15.04
C TYR A 67 -7.24 6.82 14.11
N MET A 68 -7.67 5.86 13.26
CA MET A 68 -6.78 5.22 12.28
C MET A 68 -6.44 6.20 11.17
N VAL A 69 -7.42 6.97 10.69
CA VAL A 69 -7.21 8.01 9.66
C VAL A 69 -6.22 9.05 10.16
N ASP A 70 -6.42 9.55 11.38
CA ASP A 70 -5.54 10.57 11.99
C ASP A 70 -4.11 10.03 12.16
N ALA A 71 -3.97 8.77 12.61
CA ALA A 71 -2.66 8.13 12.73
C ALA A 71 -1.96 7.95 11.36
N PHE A 72 -2.70 7.60 10.31
CA PHE A 72 -2.14 7.48 8.96
C PHE A 72 -1.73 8.84 8.38
N HIS A 73 -2.47 9.91 8.65
CA HIS A 73 -2.09 11.26 8.24
C HIS A 73 -0.76 11.66 8.88
N LYS A 74 -0.63 11.48 10.20
CA LYS A 74 0.62 11.78 10.92
C LYS A 74 1.81 10.97 10.37
N ARG A 75 1.61 9.67 10.10
CA ARG A 75 2.66 8.81 9.54
C ARG A 75 3.05 9.18 8.10
N ARG A 76 2.08 9.62 7.29
CA ARG A 76 2.34 10.15 5.94
C ARG A 76 3.25 11.38 6.01
N ASP A 77 2.90 12.33 6.88
CA ASP A 77 3.67 13.56 7.01
C ASP A 77 5.09 13.25 7.52
N LEU A 78 5.22 12.34 8.49
CA LEU A 78 6.52 11.86 9.00
C LEU A 78 7.39 11.23 7.90
N ILE A 79 6.87 10.27 7.13
CA ILE A 79 7.69 9.61 6.10
C ILE A 79 8.10 10.58 4.98
N LEU A 80 7.23 11.52 4.60
CA LEU A 80 7.54 12.55 3.60
C LEU A 80 8.62 13.51 4.11
N GLU A 81 8.51 13.97 5.37
CA GLU A 81 9.53 14.83 5.99
C GLU A 81 10.89 14.14 6.01
N LEU A 82 10.95 12.86 6.43
CA LEU A 82 12.20 12.11 6.50
C LEU A 82 12.79 11.84 5.11
N LEU A 83 11.98 11.43 4.13
CA LEU A 83 12.45 11.20 2.75
C LEU A 83 12.96 12.49 2.10
N SER A 84 12.35 13.64 2.39
CA SER A 84 12.78 14.94 1.85
C SER A 84 14.20 15.35 2.26
N LYS A 85 14.76 14.74 3.30
CA LYS A 85 16.12 14.98 3.79
C LYS A 85 17.17 14.16 3.05
N ILE A 86 16.75 13.18 2.25
CA ILE A 86 17.65 12.32 1.48
C ILE A 86 17.71 12.79 0.04
N ASP A 87 18.89 13.28 -0.37
CA ASP A 87 19.13 13.72 -1.74
C ASP A 87 18.87 12.59 -2.74
N GLY A 88 18.05 12.89 -3.75
CA GLY A 88 17.76 12.00 -4.86
C GLY A 88 16.37 11.37 -4.86
N PHE A 89 15.66 11.39 -3.73
CA PHE A 89 14.24 11.01 -3.70
C PHE A 89 13.36 12.18 -4.15
N VAL A 90 12.41 11.92 -5.04
CA VAL A 90 11.36 12.88 -5.42
C VAL A 90 10.00 12.23 -5.21
N THR A 91 9.14 12.79 -4.38
CA THR A 91 7.83 12.20 -4.07
C THR A 91 6.74 13.25 -4.00
N ASP A 92 5.57 12.90 -4.53
CA ASP A 92 4.35 13.65 -4.32
C ASP A 92 3.73 13.36 -2.95
N ILE A 93 2.83 14.23 -2.51
CA ILE A 93 2.04 14.05 -1.29
C ILE A 93 0.78 13.24 -1.64
N PRO A 94 0.62 12.00 -1.15
CA PRO A 94 -0.57 11.22 -1.44
C PRO A 94 -1.80 11.76 -0.68
N GLU A 95 -2.93 11.85 -1.39
CA GLU A 95 -4.22 12.26 -0.82
C GLU A 95 -4.93 11.14 -0.04
N GLY A 96 -4.48 9.88 -0.19
CA GLY A 96 -5.10 8.74 0.47
C GLY A 96 -4.27 7.46 0.40
N ALA A 97 -4.89 6.34 0.79
CA ALA A 97 -4.18 5.08 1.05
C ALA A 97 -3.09 5.23 2.13
N PHE A 98 -2.08 4.34 2.09
CA PHE A 98 -0.99 4.33 3.07
C PHE A 98 0.37 4.02 2.43
N TYR A 99 0.60 4.56 1.23
CA TYR A 99 1.83 4.37 0.46
C TYR A 99 2.39 5.70 0.00
N VAL A 100 3.71 5.84 0.04
CA VAL A 100 4.45 6.84 -0.77
C VAL A 100 5.14 6.13 -1.93
N PHE A 101 5.33 6.85 -3.02
CA PHE A 101 5.80 6.29 -4.28
C PHE A 101 6.88 7.19 -4.90
N PRO A 102 8.04 7.35 -4.23
CA PRO A 102 9.08 8.23 -4.72
C PRO A 102 9.70 7.73 -6.03
N ASP A 103 10.03 8.68 -6.91
CA ASP A 103 11.01 8.52 -7.97
C ASP A 103 12.43 8.49 -7.36
N ILE A 104 13.22 7.54 -7.83
CA ILE A 104 14.59 7.22 -7.42
C ILE A 104 15.55 7.18 -8.62
N SER A 105 15.12 7.67 -9.79
CA SER A 105 15.91 7.64 -11.03
C SER A 105 17.25 8.36 -10.91
N SER A 106 17.37 9.29 -9.94
CA SER A 106 18.62 9.97 -9.61
C SER A 106 19.73 9.02 -9.12
N PHE A 107 19.39 7.79 -8.72
CA PHE A 107 20.35 6.76 -8.29
C PHE A 107 20.77 5.83 -9.43
N PHE A 108 20.10 5.85 -10.58
CA PHE A 108 20.41 4.96 -11.69
C PHE A 108 21.77 5.30 -12.31
N GLY A 109 22.51 4.26 -12.69
CA GLY A 109 23.89 4.33 -13.18
C GLY A 109 24.95 4.46 -12.08
N LYS A 110 24.56 4.65 -10.81
CA LYS A 110 25.52 4.73 -9.68
C LYS A 110 25.88 3.33 -9.18
N THR A 111 27.06 3.25 -8.56
CA THR A 111 27.45 2.07 -7.76
C THR A 111 27.47 2.47 -6.29
N ILE A 112 26.65 1.81 -5.47
CA ILE A 112 26.46 2.11 -4.05
C ILE A 112 26.78 0.85 -3.24
N LYS A 113 27.72 0.93 -2.30
CA LYS A 113 28.21 -0.21 -1.50
C LYS A 113 28.57 -1.46 -2.34
N GLY A 114 29.05 -1.28 -3.57
CA GLY A 114 29.41 -2.37 -4.48
C GLY A 114 28.27 -2.87 -5.39
N HIS A 115 27.05 -2.38 -5.20
CA HIS A 115 25.90 -2.70 -6.06
C HIS A 115 25.75 -1.68 -7.17
N LYS A 116 25.71 -2.12 -8.42
CA LYS A 116 25.39 -1.27 -9.57
C LYS A 116 23.87 -1.13 -9.67
N ILE A 117 23.36 0.10 -9.65
CA ILE A 117 21.93 0.38 -9.69
C ILE A 117 21.54 0.75 -11.12
N GLU A 118 20.92 -0.16 -11.87
CA GLU A 118 20.47 0.13 -13.24
C GLU A 118 18.97 0.43 -13.30
N ASN A 119 18.20 -0.04 -12.32
CA ASN A 119 16.75 0.12 -12.26
C ASN A 119 16.22 0.07 -10.81
N ALA A 120 14.90 0.22 -10.64
CA ALA A 120 14.28 0.21 -9.32
C ALA A 120 14.34 -1.14 -8.60
N THR A 121 14.47 -2.25 -9.32
CA THR A 121 14.66 -3.57 -8.69
C THR A 121 16.03 -3.66 -8.03
N ASP A 122 17.09 -3.23 -8.71
CA ASP A 122 18.44 -3.20 -8.12
C ASP A 122 18.48 -2.29 -6.88
N PHE A 123 17.81 -1.15 -6.94
CA PHE A 123 17.71 -0.24 -5.79
C PHE A 123 16.93 -0.87 -4.63
N SER A 124 15.80 -1.53 -4.90
CA SER A 124 15.04 -2.25 -3.87
C SER A 124 15.86 -3.37 -3.23
N LEU A 125 16.68 -4.08 -4.00
CA LEU A 125 17.58 -5.13 -3.50
C LEU A 125 18.72 -4.55 -2.66
N LEU A 126 19.35 -3.46 -3.10
CA LEU A 126 20.34 -2.72 -2.30
C LEU A 126 19.78 -2.35 -0.92
N LEU A 127 18.57 -1.78 -0.86
CA LEU A 127 17.94 -1.41 0.41
C LEU A 127 17.62 -2.63 1.27
N LEU A 128 17.23 -3.75 0.65
CA LEU A 128 16.96 -4.98 1.39
C LEU A 128 18.25 -5.56 2.00
N GLU A 129 19.34 -5.60 1.24
CA GLU A 129 20.58 -6.25 1.66
C GLU A 129 21.41 -5.38 2.61
N GLU A 130 21.57 -4.09 2.28
CA GLU A 130 22.44 -3.17 3.04
C GLU A 130 21.70 -2.42 4.15
N ALA A 131 20.45 -2.00 3.91
CA ALA A 131 19.66 -1.25 4.88
C ALA A 131 18.72 -2.15 5.71
N LEU A 132 18.53 -3.42 5.33
CA LEU A 132 17.52 -4.31 5.92
C LEU A 132 16.11 -3.71 5.84
N VAL A 133 15.81 -2.99 4.76
CA VAL A 133 14.51 -2.36 4.51
C VAL A 133 13.90 -2.93 3.24
N ALA A 134 12.82 -3.71 3.39
CA ALA A 134 12.08 -4.26 2.28
C ALA A 134 11.18 -3.20 1.62
N THR A 135 11.34 -3.02 0.32
CA THR A 135 10.51 -2.13 -0.53
C THR A 135 9.97 -2.93 -1.72
N VAL A 136 9.07 -2.34 -2.52
CA VAL A 136 8.60 -2.97 -3.76
C VAL A 136 8.98 -2.09 -4.95
N THR A 137 9.65 -2.69 -5.93
CA THR A 137 10.00 -2.04 -7.19
C THR A 137 8.77 -1.46 -7.89
N GLY A 138 8.92 -0.25 -8.43
CA GLY A 138 7.89 0.43 -9.22
C GLY A 138 7.61 -0.27 -10.55
N ASP A 139 8.54 -1.09 -11.05
CA ASP A 139 8.36 -1.89 -12.27
C ASP A 139 7.15 -2.83 -12.17
N ALA A 140 6.89 -3.39 -10.98
CA ALA A 140 5.71 -4.20 -10.70
C ALA A 140 4.37 -3.42 -10.83
N PHE A 141 4.43 -2.09 -10.90
CA PHE A 141 3.29 -1.18 -11.07
C PHE A 141 3.32 -0.43 -12.41
N GLY A 142 4.24 -0.76 -13.32
CA GLY A 142 4.42 -0.05 -14.60
C GLY A 142 5.09 1.31 -14.48
N ALA A 143 5.81 1.57 -13.38
CA ALA A 143 6.52 2.82 -13.10
C ALA A 143 7.99 2.52 -12.72
N PRO A 144 8.86 2.22 -13.70
CA PRO A 144 10.20 1.65 -13.46
C PRO A 144 11.18 2.58 -12.72
N ASN A 145 10.86 3.87 -12.61
CA ASN A 145 11.67 4.86 -11.91
C ASN A 145 11.35 4.98 -10.41
N CYS A 146 10.32 4.30 -9.94
CA CYS A 146 9.81 4.49 -8.58
C CYS A 146 10.02 3.26 -7.70
N ILE A 147 9.88 3.45 -6.39
CA ILE A 147 9.69 2.34 -5.44
C ILE A 147 8.47 2.64 -4.56
N ARG A 148 7.83 1.60 -4.04
CA ARG A 148 6.70 1.74 -3.12
C ARG A 148 7.12 1.49 -1.68
N LEU A 149 6.83 2.46 -0.81
CA LEU A 149 7.02 2.38 0.63
C LEU A 149 5.66 2.44 1.33
N SER A 150 5.37 1.45 2.18
CA SER A 150 4.16 1.42 3.00
C SER A 150 4.44 2.05 4.36
N TYR A 151 3.64 3.04 4.75
CA TYR A 151 3.71 3.66 6.09
C TYR A 151 2.64 3.12 7.06
N ALA A 152 2.09 1.94 6.77
CA ALA A 152 1.29 1.15 7.71
C ALA A 152 2.15 0.40 8.74
N ALA A 153 3.02 1.13 9.43
CA ALA A 153 3.94 0.65 10.47
C ALA A 153 3.93 1.62 11.67
N SER A 154 4.71 1.33 12.72
CA SER A 154 4.89 2.30 13.81
C SER A 154 5.76 3.48 13.37
N GLU A 155 5.60 4.64 14.02
CA GLU A 155 6.44 5.82 13.77
C GLU A 155 7.93 5.53 14.01
N ASP A 156 8.24 4.71 15.02
CA ASP A 156 9.60 4.26 15.31
C ASP A 156 10.19 3.42 14.18
N GLN A 157 9.41 2.49 13.61
CA GLN A 157 9.84 1.67 12.48
C GLN A 157 10.05 2.51 11.22
N ILE A 158 9.18 3.48 10.96
CA ILE A 158 9.34 4.42 9.84
C ILE A 158 10.63 5.21 10.00
N THR A 159 10.84 5.80 11.18
CA THR A 159 12.03 6.62 11.49
C THR A 159 13.31 5.80 11.34
N GLU A 160 13.34 4.60 11.90
CA GLU A 160 14.49 3.70 11.80
C GLU A 160 14.74 3.25 10.36
N ALA A 161 13.69 2.92 9.61
CA ALA A 161 13.83 2.50 8.21
C ALA A 161 14.45 3.61 7.34
N ILE A 162 13.94 4.85 7.44
CA ILE A 162 14.48 5.96 6.65
C ILE A 162 15.92 6.31 7.08
N LYS A 163 16.22 6.27 8.39
CA LYS A 163 17.57 6.46 8.90
C LYS A 163 18.56 5.42 8.34
N ARG A 164 18.15 4.16 8.21
CA ARG A 164 19.00 3.12 7.59
C ARG A 164 19.21 3.36 6.10
N ILE A 165 18.18 3.78 5.38
CA ILE A 165 18.28 4.15 3.96
C ILE A 165 19.28 5.30 3.79
N GLU A 166 19.12 6.38 4.57
CA GLU A 166 20.02 7.54 4.55
C GLU A 166 21.48 7.13 4.78
N LYS A 167 21.74 6.25 5.74
CA LYS A 167 23.08 5.74 6.05
C LYS A 167 23.71 4.93 4.91
N VAL A 168 22.91 4.19 4.13
CA VAL A 168 23.40 3.40 2.99
C VAL A 168 23.71 4.30 1.80
N LEU A 169 22.96 5.39 1.62
CA LEU A 169 23.09 6.31 0.50
C LEU A 169 24.12 7.42 0.73
N SER A 170 24.56 7.61 1.98
CA SER A 170 25.71 8.45 2.36
C SER A 170 27.04 7.74 2.12
#